data_AF-A0A1Y4KQD1-F1
#
_entry.id   AF-A0A1Y4KQD1-F1
#
_cell.length_a   1.000
_cell.length_b   1.000
_cell.length_c   1.000
_cell.angle_alpha   90.00
_cell.angle_beta   90.00
_cell.angle_gamma   90.00
#
_symmetry.space_group_name_H-M   'P 1'
#
loop_
_entity.id
_entity.type
_entity.pdbx_description
1 polymer ?
#
loop_
_entity_poly.entity_id
_entity_poly.type
_entity_poly.pdbx_seq_one_letter_code
_entity_poly.pdbx_strand_id
1 'polypeptide(L)' 'MKITPNTPVADLCQRHGLGQTALSRRFGIPLRTVQQWYAGHRSAPEYVVSMMEELLSIDGRKDVNGLDNHMKE' A
#
# COMPACT_ATOMS: atom_id res chain seq x y z
N MET A 1 -6.43 -20.40 -5.83
CA MET A 1 -5.55 -19.84 -4.78
C MET A 1 -4.84 -18.64 -5.40
N LYS A 2 -5.02 -17.42 -4.89
CA LYS A 2 -4.30 -16.25 -5.46
C LYS A 2 -2.84 -16.39 -5.02
N ILE A 3 -1.93 -16.56 -5.98
CA ILE A 3 -0.49 -16.62 -5.71
C ILE A 3 -0.06 -15.20 -5.36
N THR A 4 0.24 -14.93 -4.09
CA THR A 4 0.87 -13.67 -3.68
C THR A 4 2.34 -13.73 -4.10
N PRO A 5 2.86 -12.75 -4.87
CA PRO A 5 4.28 -12.69 -5.20
C PRO A 5 5.11 -12.50 -3.92
N ASN A 6 6.31 -13.08 -3.87
CA ASN A 6 7.26 -12.86 -2.77
C ASN A 6 7.98 -11.52 -2.95
N THR A 7 7.28 -10.41 -2.73
CA THR A 7 7.83 -9.06 -2.82
C THR A 7 7.41 -8.22 -1.61
N PRO A 8 8.24 -7.24 -1.19
CA PRO A 8 7.92 -6.44 -0.01
C PRO A 8 6.56 -5.70 -0.13
N VAL A 9 6.21 -5.24 -1.34
CA VAL A 9 4.92 -4.56 -1.59
C VAL A 9 3.74 -5.53 -1.55
N ALA A 10 3.92 -6.77 -2.02
CA ALA A 10 2.88 -7.78 -1.93
C ALA A 10 2.63 -8.20 -0.48
N ASP A 11 3.70 -8.37 0.31
CA ASP A 11 3.58 -8.67 1.74
C ASP A 11 2.90 -7.53 2.51
N LEU A 12 3.26 -6.28 2.22
CA LEU A 12 2.64 -5.09 2.80
C LEU A 12 1.13 -5.04 2.50
N CYS A 13 0.75 -5.32 1.25
CA CYS A 13 -0.66 -5.42 0.85
C CYS A 13 -1.39 -6.53 1.63
N GLN A 14 -0.75 -7.69 1.82
CA GLN A 14 -1.32 -8.81 2.57
C GLN A 14 -1.47 -8.50 4.06
N ARG A 15 -0.45 -7.91 4.69
CA ARG A 15 -0.46 -7.56 6.13
C ARG A 15 -1.53 -6.53 6.46
N HIS A 16 -1.75 -5.55 5.58
CA HIS A 16 -2.70 -4.46 5.83
C HIS A 16 -4.05 -4.62 5.11
N GLY A 17 -4.29 -5.76 4.44
CA GLY A 17 -5.55 -6.01 3.72
C GLY A 17 -5.83 -5.04 2.57
N LEU A 18 -4.79 -4.46 1.98
CA LEU A 18 -4.89 -3.43 0.94
C LEU A 18 -4.69 -4.01 -0.46
N GLY A 19 -5.45 -3.46 -1.43
CA GLY A 19 -5.20 -3.69 -2.85
C GLY A 19 -4.20 -2.70 -3.44
N GLN A 20 -3.60 -3.05 -4.58
CA GLN A 20 -2.63 -2.21 -5.30
C GLN A 20 -3.20 -0.83 -5.66
N THR A 21 -4.49 -0.74 -6.02
CA THR A 21 -5.17 0.54 -6.29
C THR A 21 -5.30 1.41 -5.04
N ALA A 22 -5.58 0.80 -3.88
CA ALA A 22 -5.66 1.53 -2.62
C ALA A 22 -4.28 2.07 -2.21
N LEU A 23 -3.24 1.25 -2.38
CA LEU A 23 -1.85 1.66 -2.15
C LEU A 23 -1.45 2.84 -3.06
N SER A 24 -1.75 2.74 -4.36
CA SER A 24 -1.47 3.79 -5.34
C SER A 24 -2.12 5.13 -4.95
N ARG A 25 -3.41 5.12 -4.61
CA ARG A 25 -4.14 6.33 -4.20
C ARG A 25 -3.59 6.91 -2.89
N ARG A 26 -3.31 6.05 -1.91
CA ARG A 26 -2.87 6.47 -0.58
C ARG A 26 -1.51 7.17 -0.58
N PHE A 27 -0.57 6.65 -1.35
CA PHE A 27 0.81 7.17 -1.38
C PHE A 27 1.09 8.06 -2.60
N GLY A 28 0.09 8.34 -3.44
CA GLY A 28 0.27 9.16 -4.65
C GLY A 28 1.22 8.54 -5.68
N ILE A 29 1.36 7.22 -5.69
CA ILE A 29 2.27 6.50 -6.58
C ILE A 29 1.50 5.99 -7.79
N PRO A 30 2.00 6.15 -9.03
CA PRO A 30 1.33 5.62 -10.21
C PRO A 30 1.01 4.13 -10.07
N LEU A 31 -0.22 3.73 -10.40
CA LEU A 31 -0.69 2.35 -10.25
C LEU A 31 0.23 1.35 -10.98
N ARG A 32 0.74 1.74 -12.15
CA ARG A 32 1.68 0.93 -12.93
C ARG A 32 2.97 0.65 -12.16
N THR A 33 3.49 1.63 -11.41
CA THR A 33 4.67 1.47 -10.56
C THR A 33 4.39 0.50 -9.42
N VAL A 34 3.26 0.66 -8.72
CA VAL A 34 2.84 -0.27 -7.66
C VAL A 34 2.68 -1.69 -8.20
N GLN A 35 2.08 -1.87 -9.36
CA GLN A 35 1.93 -3.17 -10.03
C GLN A 35 3.27 -3.81 -10.36
N GLN A 36 4.24 -3.04 -10.84
CA GLN A 36 5.58 -3.54 -11.14
C GLN A 36 6.33 -3.93 -9.86
N TRP A 37 6.16 -3.19 -8.76
CA TRP A 37 6.70 -3.55 -7.46
C TRP A 37 6.06 -4.81 -6.86
N TYR A 38 4.73 -4.85 -6.86
CA TYR A 38 3.96 -5.99 -6.38
C TYR A 38 4.33 -7.28 -7.13
N ALA A 39 4.42 -7.21 -8.47
CA ALA A 39 4.74 -8.37 -9.29
C ALA A 39 6.26 -8.65 -9.40
N GLY A 40 7.12 -7.91 -8.70
CA GLY A 40 8.57 -8.15 -8.66
C GLY A 40 9.32 -7.83 -9.96
N HIS A 41 8.69 -7.12 -10.89
CA HIS A 41 9.34 -6.68 -12.14
C HIS A 41 10.33 -5.53 -11.88
N ARG A 42 10.08 -4.77 -10.82
CA ARG A 42 11.00 -3.78 -10.26
C ARG A 42 10.96 -3.88 -8.74
N SER A 43 12.07 -3.67 -8.07
CA SER A 43 12.06 -3.54 -6.61
C SER A 43 11.64 -2.13 -6.22
N ALA A 44 10.75 -2.02 -5.22
CA ALA A 44 10.52 -0.75 -4.56
C ALA A 44 11.81 -0.35 -3.80
N PRO A 45 12.17 0.94 -3.75
CA PRO A 45 13.24 1.38 -2.87
C PRO A 45 12.91 1.01 -1.42
N GLU A 46 13.90 0.53 -0.67
CA GLU A 46 13.69 0.03 0.69
C GLU A 46 13.04 1.08 1.59
N TYR A 47 13.53 2.32 1.53
CA TYR A 47 12.97 3.44 2.31
C TYR A 47 11.49 3.71 2.02
N VAL A 48 11.02 3.44 0.79
CA VAL A 48 9.61 3.61 0.42
C VAL A 48 8.76 2.55 1.11
N VAL A 49 9.24 1.30 1.14
CA VAL A 49 8.53 0.20 1.81
C VAL A 49 8.43 0.47 3.31
N SER A 50 9.55 0.84 3.95
CA SER A 50 9.57 1.16 5.37
C SER A 50 8.66 2.35 5.70
N MET A 51 8.69 3.42 4.89
CA MET A 51 7.81 4.57 5.05
C MET A 51 6.32 4.18 4.91
N MET A 52 5.98 3.35 3.91
CA MET A 52 4.61 2.88 3.75
C MET A 52 4.14 2.07 4.94
N GLU A 53 4.97 1.15 5.45
CA GLU A 53 4.65 0.31 6.60
C GLU A 53 4.43 1.13 7.87
N GLU A 54 5.27 2.11 8.14
CA GLU A 54 5.09 3.01 9.29
C GLU A 54 3.79 3.81 9.19
N LEU A 55 3.52 4.43 8.04
CA LEU A 55 2.31 5.23 7.84
C LEU A 55 1.04 4.36 7.93
N LEU A 56 1.08 3.15 7.41
CA LEU A 56 -0.03 2.18 7.53
C LEU A 56 -0.28 1.75 8.98
N SER A 57 0.80 1.56 9.74
CA SER A 57 0.74 1.18 11.15
C SER A 57 0.30 2.33 12.07
N ILE A 58 0.45 3.57 11.63
CA ILE A 58 -0.10 4.75 12.33
C ILE A 58 -1.61 4.84 12.12
N ASP A 59 -2.10 4.66 10.89
CA ASP A 59 -3.53 4.77 10.62
C ASP A 59 -4.35 3.58 11.13
N GLY A 60 -3.74 2.38 11.22
CA GLY A 60 -4.35 1.24 11.91
C GLY A 60 -4.55 1.43 13.42
N ARG A 61 -4.06 2.55 13.99
CA ARG A 61 -4.34 2.96 15.38
C ARG A 61 -5.44 4.04 15.48
N LYS A 62 -5.93 4.57 14.35
CA LYS A 62 -6.89 5.69 14.31
C LYS A 62 -8.37 5.27 14.27
N ASP A 63 -8.67 3.98 14.38
CA ASP A 63 -10.04 3.44 14.43
C ASP A 63 -10.79 3.67 15.75
N VAL A 64 -10.49 4.76 16.48
CA VAL A 64 -11.39 5.29 17.50
C VAL A 64 -11.98 6.67 17.20
N ASN A 65 -11.50 7.44 16.20
CA ASN A 65 -12.13 8.72 15.83
C ASN A 65 -11.63 9.33 14.50
N GLY A 66 -12.47 9.24 13.45
CA GLY A 66 -12.64 10.28 12.43
C GLY A 66 -11.65 10.39 11.26
N LEU A 67 -12.15 10.21 10.02
CA LEU A 67 -12.09 11.17 8.89
C LEU A 67 -12.44 10.46 7.56
N ASP A 68 -13.71 10.08 7.39
CA ASP A 68 -14.31 9.96 6.06
C ASP A 68 -14.80 11.35 5.65
N ASN A 69 -13.95 12.09 4.94
CA ASN A 69 -14.43 13.15 4.06
C ASN A 69 -13.67 13.06 2.73
N HIS A 70 -14.13 12.17 1.86
CA HIS A 70 -13.65 12.11 0.48
C HIS A 70 -14.55 13.00 -0.39
N MET A 71 -13.95 14.10 -0.85
CA MET A 71 -14.46 15.04 -1.84
C MET A 71 -15.17 14.33 -3.00
N LYS A 72 -16.43 14.70 -3.23
CA LYS A 72 -17.06 14.62 -4.55
C LYS A 72 -16.89 15.99 -5.20
N GLU A 73 -16.07 16.05 -6.24
CA GLU A 73 -16.20 17.03 -7.32
C GLU A 73 -16.05 16.29 -8.66
#